data_AF-A0A956GC66-F1
#
_entry.id   AF-A0A956GC66-F1
#
_cell.length_a   1.000
_cell.length_b   1.000
_cell.length_c   1.000
_cell.angle_alpha   90.00
_cell.angle_beta   90.00
_cell.angle_gamma   90.00
#
_symmetry.space_group_name_H-M   'P 1'
#
loop_
_entity.id
_entity.type
_entity.pdbx_description
1 polymer ?
#
loop_
_entity_poly.entity_id
_entity_poly.type
_entity_poly.pdbx_seq_one_letter_code
_entity_poly.pdbx_strand_id
1 'polypeptide(L)'
;MDRPQDDNRVRRPGKGSEPKSARKRRSVAARSRSPLIGVDELIELEDTLPSKCPYLPAREMTLSAGLSFRLSPGQFDRLLERGCRRSGVMIYQPDCPGGCFECVPIRVPVASFEPSRSQRRLLRSVDGEVEVRVTRPRFDPEHLALHNRHARNIAADTTPCTPTQYNLAFVETCVTTHFVEYFIEGKLAGISVIDEGERSLSSVYFCWEPSFAKYSLGTYSALWEMRWARERGKAHYYLGYWVRDCRSMTYKNRFRPYELMDWHGGEWRLVSSEASERG
;
A
#
# COMPACT_ATOMS: atom_id res chain seq x y z
N MET A 1 21.72 -68.02 -24.28
CA MET A 1 22.82 -68.82 -24.84
C MET A 1 23.64 -67.85 -25.68
N ASP A 2 24.81 -67.35 -25.31
CA ASP A 2 25.74 -67.64 -24.22
C ASP A 2 26.48 -66.35 -23.82
N ARG A 3 26.74 -66.19 -22.51
CA ARG A 3 27.90 -65.47 -21.95
C ARG A 3 28.99 -66.54 -21.68
N PRO A 4 30.27 -66.26 -21.33
CA PRO A 4 30.92 -65.01 -20.87
C PRO A 4 32.30 -64.76 -21.54
N GLN A 5 33.04 -63.69 -21.24
CA GLN A 5 34.13 -63.72 -20.25
C GLN A 5 34.51 -62.30 -19.78
N ASP A 6 34.56 -62.16 -18.45
CA ASP A 6 35.27 -61.14 -17.69
C ASP A 6 36.78 -61.20 -17.95
N ASP A 7 37.46 -60.05 -18.00
CA ASP A 7 38.62 -59.86 -17.12
C ASP A 7 38.79 -58.39 -16.73
N ASN A 8 39.31 -58.21 -15.52
CA ASN A 8 39.04 -57.13 -14.60
C ASN A 8 40.33 -56.33 -14.34
N ARG A 9 40.21 -54.98 -14.25
CA ARG A 9 41.00 -54.09 -13.35
C ARG A 9 42.49 -53.84 -13.72
N VAL A 10 43.17 -52.69 -13.54
CA VAL A 10 43.03 -51.39 -12.83
C VAL A 10 44.00 -50.38 -13.51
N ARG A 11 43.65 -49.08 -13.68
CA ARG A 11 44.54 -47.91 -13.36
C ARG A 11 43.84 -46.54 -13.57
N ARG A 12 43.56 -45.90 -12.42
CA ARG A 12 43.40 -44.47 -12.05
C ARG A 12 43.11 -43.40 -13.13
N PRO A 13 42.01 -42.62 -12.99
CA PRO A 13 41.89 -41.32 -13.66
C PRO A 13 42.55 -40.21 -12.83
N GLY A 14 43.42 -39.42 -13.47
CA GLY A 14 44.03 -38.23 -12.90
C GLY A 14 43.24 -36.96 -13.24
N LYS A 15 42.86 -36.23 -12.18
CA LYS A 15 42.58 -34.78 -12.11
C LYS A 15 41.54 -34.20 -13.08
N GLY A 16 40.27 -34.42 -12.74
CA GLY A 16 39.19 -33.48 -13.05
C GLY A 16 39.27 -32.26 -12.13
N SER A 17 39.08 -31.08 -12.71
CA SER A 17 39.09 -29.77 -12.06
C SER A 17 37.86 -29.57 -11.17
N GLU A 18 38.09 -29.21 -9.90
CA GLU A 18 37.05 -28.88 -8.93
C GLU A 18 36.40 -27.52 -9.26
N PRO A 19 35.06 -27.40 -9.30
CA PRO A 19 34.40 -26.11 -9.27
C PRO A 19 34.41 -25.54 -7.84
N LYS A 20 34.90 -24.30 -7.75
CA LYS A 20 35.06 -23.51 -6.53
C LYS A 20 33.77 -23.47 -5.70
N SER A 21 33.96 -23.74 -4.41
CA SER A 21 32.95 -23.94 -3.37
C SER A 21 31.90 -22.82 -3.27
N ALA A 22 30.65 -23.25 -3.34
CA ALA A 22 29.47 -22.76 -2.64
C ALA A 22 29.66 -21.52 -1.73
N ARG A 23 29.18 -20.38 -2.22
CA ARG A 23 28.83 -19.23 -1.38
C ARG A 23 27.79 -19.71 -0.36
N LYS A 24 28.17 -19.80 0.93
CA LYS A 24 27.26 -20.12 2.04
C LYS A 24 26.03 -19.21 1.95
N ARG A 25 24.91 -19.74 1.48
CA ARG A 25 23.59 -19.14 1.67
C ARG A 25 23.37 -19.13 3.19
N ARG A 26 23.54 -17.97 3.82
CA ARG A 26 23.00 -17.76 5.17
C ARG A 26 21.51 -18.07 5.05
N SER A 27 21.04 -19.09 5.76
CA SER A 27 19.62 -19.31 5.94
C SER A 27 19.07 -18.05 6.62
N VAL A 28 18.30 -17.27 5.87
CA VAL A 28 17.43 -16.26 6.47
C VAL A 28 16.39 -17.08 7.21
N ALA A 29 16.51 -17.16 8.54
CA ALA A 29 15.44 -17.72 9.36
C ALA A 29 14.13 -17.05 8.92
N ALA A 30 13.11 -17.83 8.58
CA ALA A 30 11.79 -17.31 8.32
C ALA A 30 11.33 -16.58 9.59
N ARG A 31 11.35 -15.25 9.54
CA ARG A 31 10.95 -14.39 10.65
C ARG A 31 9.57 -13.84 10.29
N SER A 32 8.57 -14.32 11.01
CA SER A 32 7.19 -13.82 10.93
C SER A 32 7.17 -12.36 11.39
N ARG A 33 6.33 -11.53 10.74
CA ARG A 33 6.07 -10.17 11.21
C ARG A 33 5.49 -10.26 12.63
N SER A 34 5.88 -9.37 13.53
CA SER A 34 5.30 -9.38 14.88
C SER A 34 3.78 -9.36 14.78
N PRO A 35 3.07 -10.28 15.43
CA PRO A 35 1.63 -10.32 15.40
C PRO A 35 1.06 -9.00 15.93
N LEU A 36 -0.19 -8.70 15.57
CA LEU A 36 -0.84 -7.44 15.98
C LEU A 36 -0.87 -7.24 17.51
N ILE A 37 -0.66 -8.33 18.27
CA ILE A 37 -0.28 -8.40 19.69
C ILE A 37 0.42 -7.11 20.16
N GLY A 38 -0.19 -6.47 21.16
CA GLY A 38 0.28 -5.23 21.79
C GLY A 38 -0.67 -4.03 21.69
N VAL A 39 -1.85 -4.20 21.09
CA VAL A 39 -2.96 -3.25 21.25
C VAL A 39 -4.13 -3.99 21.89
N ASP A 40 -4.42 -3.70 23.16
CA ASP A 40 -5.43 -4.38 23.99
C ASP A 40 -6.89 -4.28 23.47
N GLU A 41 -7.08 -3.76 22.24
CA GLU A 41 -8.36 -3.33 21.67
C GLU A 41 -8.61 -3.93 20.27
N LEU A 42 -7.74 -4.84 19.81
CA LEU A 42 -7.99 -5.64 18.61
C LEU A 42 -8.49 -7.03 18.99
N ILE A 43 -9.63 -7.41 18.43
CA ILE A 43 -10.06 -8.81 18.38
C ILE A 43 -9.26 -9.43 17.23
N GLU A 44 -8.26 -10.26 17.56
CA GLU A 44 -7.43 -10.92 16.56
C GLU A 44 -8.25 -11.88 15.71
N LEU A 45 -7.97 -11.87 14.41
CA LEU A 45 -8.51 -12.85 13.46
C LEU A 45 -7.39 -13.83 13.10
N GLU A 46 -7.78 -15.03 12.72
CA GLU A 46 -6.87 -15.91 11.99
C GLU A 46 -6.42 -15.22 10.69
N ASP A 47 -5.17 -15.45 10.29
CA ASP A 47 -4.66 -14.91 9.05
C ASP A 47 -5.54 -15.34 7.87
N THR A 48 -5.73 -14.44 6.91
CA THR A 48 -6.55 -14.75 5.74
C THR A 48 -5.94 -15.92 4.97
N LEU A 49 -6.78 -16.76 4.37
CA LEU A 49 -6.32 -17.78 3.44
C LEU A 49 -5.47 -17.15 2.30
N PRO A 50 -4.41 -17.84 1.84
CA PRO A 50 -3.60 -17.37 0.72
C PRO A 50 -4.45 -17.08 -0.51
N SER A 51 -4.20 -15.92 -1.11
CA SER A 51 -4.82 -15.47 -2.36
C SER A 51 -3.76 -14.98 -3.33
N LYS A 52 -4.11 -14.83 -4.62
CA LYS A 52 -3.18 -14.26 -5.60
C LYS A 52 -2.80 -12.84 -5.20
N CYS A 53 -1.50 -12.54 -5.15
CA CYS A 53 -1.04 -11.20 -4.80
C CYS A 53 -1.52 -10.18 -5.87
N PRO A 54 -2.19 -9.08 -5.46
CA PRO A 54 -2.68 -8.08 -6.40
C PRO A 54 -1.55 -7.22 -7.01
N TYR A 55 -0.36 -7.21 -6.39
CA TYR A 55 0.77 -6.38 -6.83
C TYR A 55 1.82 -7.15 -7.63
N LEU A 56 2.04 -8.43 -7.28
CA LEU A 56 3.08 -9.29 -7.84
C LEU A 56 2.45 -10.61 -8.31
N PRO A 57 2.05 -10.73 -9.59
CA PRO A 57 1.19 -11.83 -10.07
C PRO A 57 1.74 -13.25 -9.88
N ALA A 58 3.05 -13.40 -9.68
CA ALA A 58 3.73 -14.67 -9.43
C ALA A 58 3.87 -15.03 -7.93
N ARG A 59 3.25 -14.25 -7.04
CA ARG A 59 3.29 -14.46 -5.59
C ARG A 59 1.88 -14.56 -5.02
N GLU A 60 1.80 -15.12 -3.81
CA GLU A 60 0.60 -15.13 -3.00
C GLU A 60 0.62 -14.01 -1.95
N MET A 61 -0.55 -13.70 -1.42
CA MET A 61 -0.76 -12.73 -0.37
C MET A 61 -1.70 -13.29 0.69
N THR A 62 -1.28 -13.10 1.93
CA THR A 62 -2.06 -13.30 3.16
C THR A 62 -1.99 -12.01 3.95
N LEU A 63 -3.01 -11.77 4.76
CA LEU A 63 -3.11 -10.65 5.68
C LEU A 63 -3.22 -11.19 7.09
N SER A 64 -2.43 -10.63 8.00
CA SER A 64 -2.71 -10.70 9.42
C SER A 64 -3.64 -9.55 9.78
N ALA A 65 -4.74 -9.85 10.46
CA ALA A 65 -5.83 -8.91 10.67
C ALA A 65 -6.42 -8.98 12.07
N GLY A 66 -7.02 -7.88 12.50
CA GLY A 66 -7.80 -7.78 13.72
C GLY A 66 -8.97 -6.82 13.53
N LEU A 67 -10.01 -6.99 14.33
CA LEU A 67 -11.17 -6.11 14.34
C LEU A 67 -11.10 -5.14 15.52
N SER A 68 -11.46 -3.89 15.28
CA SER A 68 -11.83 -2.95 16.33
C SER A 68 -13.02 -2.14 15.87
N PHE A 69 -13.88 -1.78 16.81
CA PHE A 69 -15.03 -0.91 16.55
C PHE A 69 -14.77 0.55 16.91
N ARG A 70 -13.67 0.82 17.63
CA ARG A 70 -13.26 2.16 18.03
C ARG A 70 -11.78 2.17 18.42
N LEU A 71 -11.04 3.06 17.80
CA LEU A 71 -9.66 3.41 18.12
C LEU A 71 -9.58 4.91 18.37
N SER A 72 -8.88 5.30 19.43
CA SER A 72 -8.46 6.69 19.60
C SER A 72 -7.47 7.08 18.52
N PRO A 73 -7.35 8.39 18.20
CA PRO A 73 -6.41 8.87 17.19
C PRO A 73 -4.95 8.44 17.46
N GLY A 74 -4.51 8.41 18.73
CA GLY A 74 -3.18 7.95 19.11
C GLY A 74 -2.98 6.43 19.01
N GLN A 75 -4.02 5.63 19.23
CA GLN A 75 -3.96 4.18 18.98
C GLN A 75 -3.82 3.88 17.48
N PHE A 76 -4.56 4.61 16.66
CA PHE A 76 -4.45 4.47 15.21
C PHE A 76 -3.07 4.86 14.69
N ASP A 77 -2.47 5.93 15.22
CA ASP A 77 -1.09 6.31 14.86
C ASP A 77 -0.08 5.20 15.19
N ARG A 78 -0.17 4.57 16.37
CA ARG A 78 0.71 3.44 16.74
C ARG A 78 0.58 2.26 15.77
N LEU A 79 -0.62 2.00 15.27
CA LEU A 79 -0.87 0.96 14.28
C LEU A 79 -0.26 1.33 12.92
N LEU A 80 -0.43 2.57 12.46
CA LEU A 80 0.18 3.07 11.23
C LEU A 80 1.72 3.04 11.29
N GLU A 81 2.30 3.38 12.44
CA GLU A 81 3.76 3.34 12.68
C GLU A 81 4.33 1.92 12.61
N ARG A 82 3.54 0.91 12.97
CA ARG A 82 3.86 -0.52 12.80
C ARG A 82 3.58 -1.03 11.38
N GLY A 83 3.14 -0.16 10.47
CA GLY A 83 2.85 -0.51 9.08
C GLY A 83 1.47 -1.10 8.84
N CYS A 84 0.56 -1.07 9.82
CA CYS A 84 -0.81 -1.52 9.65
C CYS A 84 -1.62 -0.55 8.78
N ARG A 85 -2.72 -1.06 8.22
CA ARG A 85 -3.71 -0.33 7.41
C ARG A 85 -5.11 -0.69 7.87
N ARG A 86 -6.11 0.07 7.44
CA ARG A 86 -7.52 -0.16 7.76
C ARG A 86 -8.35 -0.41 6.50
N SER A 87 -9.36 -1.26 6.63
CA SER A 87 -10.51 -1.35 5.73
C SER A 87 -11.73 -1.64 6.60
N GLY A 88 -12.74 -0.76 6.60
CA GLY A 88 -13.87 -0.93 7.52
C GLY A 88 -13.45 -0.90 9.00
N VAL A 89 -13.99 -1.84 9.76
CA VAL A 89 -13.59 -2.10 11.16
C VAL A 89 -12.35 -3.01 11.28
N MET A 90 -11.77 -3.45 10.15
CA MET A 90 -10.60 -4.32 10.12
C MET A 90 -9.30 -3.52 10.01
N ILE A 91 -8.35 -3.84 10.89
CA ILE A 91 -6.96 -3.43 10.83
C ILE A 91 -6.14 -4.61 10.30
N TYR A 92 -5.24 -4.37 9.36
CA TYR A 92 -4.47 -5.43 8.71
C TYR A 92 -3.05 -5.02 8.34
N GLN A 93 -2.19 -6.02 8.20
CA GLN A 93 -0.89 -5.91 7.53
C GLN A 93 -0.65 -7.16 6.67
N PRO A 94 0.08 -7.07 5.53
CA PRO A 94 0.50 -8.24 4.80
C PRO A 94 1.32 -9.17 5.70
N ASP A 95 1.13 -10.48 5.60
CA ASP A 95 2.00 -11.48 6.24
C ASP A 95 2.23 -12.68 5.33
N CYS A 96 2.72 -12.36 4.13
CA CYS A 96 2.76 -13.27 2.99
C CYS A 96 3.71 -14.47 3.19
N PRO A 97 3.39 -15.65 2.59
CA PRO A 97 4.25 -16.83 2.61
C PRO A 97 5.68 -16.55 2.12
N GLY A 98 6.64 -17.29 2.66
CA GLY A 98 8.04 -17.19 2.27
C GLY A 98 8.75 -15.92 2.77
N GLY A 99 8.15 -15.17 3.70
CA GLY A 99 8.76 -13.97 4.29
C GLY A 99 8.85 -12.81 3.30
N CYS A 100 7.77 -12.52 2.58
CA CYS A 100 7.74 -11.45 1.60
C CYS A 100 7.50 -10.07 2.28
N PHE A 101 8.39 -9.11 2.00
CA PHE A 101 8.40 -7.75 2.59
C PHE A 101 8.20 -6.62 1.56
N GLU A 102 7.69 -6.95 0.36
CA GLU A 102 7.60 -6.01 -0.77
C GLU A 102 6.58 -4.89 -0.57
N CYS A 103 5.53 -5.13 0.24
CA CYS A 103 4.56 -4.11 0.61
C CYS A 103 5.16 -3.20 1.68
N VAL A 104 5.89 -2.17 1.26
CA VAL A 104 6.61 -1.26 2.16
C VAL A 104 5.73 -0.05 2.50
N PRO A 105 5.37 0.20 3.76
CA PRO A 105 4.67 1.43 4.15
C PRO A 105 5.45 2.67 3.73
N ILE A 106 4.74 3.63 3.14
CA ILE A 106 5.29 4.91 2.70
C ILE A 106 4.48 6.06 3.31
N ARG A 107 5.19 7.07 3.85
CA ARG A 107 4.59 8.29 4.38
C ARG A 107 5.38 9.53 4.01
N VAL A 108 4.74 10.69 4.05
CA VAL A 108 5.35 11.99 3.74
C VAL A 108 5.36 12.85 5.01
N PRO A 109 6.53 13.36 5.47
CA PRO A 109 6.60 14.36 6.52
C PRO A 109 6.12 15.72 5.98
N VAL A 110 4.84 16.03 6.22
CA VAL A 110 4.12 17.12 5.51
C VAL A 110 4.66 18.52 5.80
N ALA A 111 5.32 18.72 6.95
CA ALA A 111 5.97 19.98 7.28
C ALA A 111 7.16 20.31 6.35
N SER A 112 7.83 19.29 5.82
CA SER A 112 8.99 19.43 4.93
C SER A 112 8.66 19.16 3.45
N PHE A 113 7.39 18.84 3.15
CA PHE A 113 6.97 18.53 1.80
C PHE A 113 6.79 19.79 0.96
N GLU A 114 7.48 19.83 -0.18
CA GLU A 114 7.39 20.90 -1.15
C GLU A 114 7.05 20.32 -2.53
N PRO A 115 5.93 20.74 -3.17
CA PRO A 115 5.57 20.25 -4.48
C PRO A 115 6.64 20.56 -5.53
N SER A 116 6.99 19.56 -6.33
CA SER A 116 7.93 19.67 -7.44
C SER A 116 7.44 20.67 -8.50
N ARG A 117 8.31 21.04 -9.46
CA ARG A 117 7.93 21.99 -10.53
C ARG A 117 6.71 21.50 -11.33
N SER A 118 6.62 20.20 -11.62
CA SER A 118 5.48 19.61 -12.34
C SER A 118 4.23 19.55 -11.48
N GLN A 119 4.35 19.22 -10.19
CA GLN A 119 3.23 19.24 -9.23
C GLN A 119 2.69 20.66 -9.04
N ARG A 120 3.55 21.67 -8.91
CA ARG A 120 3.12 23.09 -8.85
C ARG A 120 2.42 23.54 -10.13
N ARG A 121 2.86 23.05 -11.30
CA ARG A 121 2.17 23.32 -12.58
C ARG A 121 0.78 22.70 -12.58
N LEU A 122 0.66 21.46 -12.13
CA LEU A 122 -0.62 20.76 -12.01
C LEU A 122 -1.59 21.54 -11.10
N LEU A 123 -1.14 21.89 -9.88
CA LEU A 123 -1.96 22.65 -8.92
C LEU A 123 -2.46 23.96 -9.54
N ARG A 124 -1.59 24.75 -10.19
CA ARG A 124 -1.99 25.99 -10.85
C ARG A 124 -3.03 25.80 -11.95
N SER A 125 -3.02 24.67 -12.66
CA SER A 125 -4.00 24.39 -13.72
C SER A 125 -5.30 23.78 -13.21
N VAL A 126 -5.32 23.21 -12.00
CA VAL A 126 -6.42 22.36 -11.53
C VAL A 126 -7.16 22.98 -10.32
N ASP A 127 -6.47 23.71 -9.45
CA ASP A 127 -7.04 24.26 -8.19
C ASP A 127 -8.31 25.09 -8.42
N GLY A 128 -8.39 25.85 -9.52
CA GLY A 128 -9.56 26.68 -9.83
C GLY A 128 -10.69 25.95 -10.55
N GLU A 129 -10.46 24.72 -11.03
CA GLU A 129 -11.45 23.92 -11.77
C GLU A 129 -12.07 22.80 -10.92
N VAL A 130 -11.43 22.43 -9.82
CA VAL A 130 -11.88 21.33 -8.95
C VAL A 130 -12.44 21.88 -7.66
N GLU A 131 -13.74 21.74 -7.48
CA GLU A 131 -14.38 21.94 -6.19
C GLU A 131 -14.10 20.72 -5.30
N VAL A 132 -13.64 20.96 -4.07
CA VAL A 132 -13.33 19.90 -3.10
C VAL A 132 -14.24 20.02 -1.89
N ARG A 133 -14.93 18.93 -1.54
CA ARG A 133 -15.82 18.86 -0.38
C ARG A 133 -15.35 17.77 0.58
N VAL A 134 -15.19 18.11 1.85
CA VAL A 134 -14.90 17.15 2.92
C VAL A 134 -16.19 16.79 3.63
N THR A 135 -16.55 15.52 3.62
CA THR A 135 -17.79 15.01 4.22
C THR A 135 -17.51 13.84 5.15
N ARG A 136 -18.48 13.51 6.00
CA ARG A 136 -18.42 12.27 6.78
C ARG A 136 -18.74 11.07 5.87
N PRO A 137 -18.19 9.88 6.17
CA PRO A 137 -18.53 8.66 5.45
C PRO A 137 -20.04 8.43 5.52
N ARG A 138 -20.65 8.31 4.35
CA ARG A 138 -22.06 7.95 4.19
C ARG A 138 -22.19 7.09 2.96
N PHE A 139 -23.18 6.19 2.97
CA PHE A 139 -23.55 5.51 1.74
C PHE A 139 -24.14 6.52 0.76
N ASP A 140 -23.64 6.49 -0.47
CA ASP A 140 -24.14 7.27 -1.58
C ASP A 140 -24.09 6.38 -2.83
N PRO A 141 -25.22 6.15 -3.53
CA PRO A 141 -25.24 5.36 -4.76
C PRO A 141 -24.29 5.91 -5.84
N GLU A 142 -24.06 7.22 -5.91
CA GLU A 142 -23.15 7.82 -6.87
C GLU A 142 -21.69 7.45 -6.56
N HIS A 143 -21.32 7.41 -5.26
CA HIS A 143 -19.99 6.96 -4.83
C HIS A 143 -19.75 5.49 -5.20
N LEU A 144 -20.75 4.62 -4.95
CA LEU A 144 -20.67 3.21 -5.35
C LEU A 144 -20.55 3.05 -6.88
N ALA A 145 -21.33 3.83 -7.64
CA ALA A 145 -21.27 3.80 -9.09
C ALA A 145 -19.89 4.22 -9.60
N LEU A 146 -19.30 5.29 -9.04
CA LEU A 146 -17.95 5.74 -9.36
C LEU A 146 -16.90 4.67 -9.02
N HIS A 147 -16.98 4.07 -7.83
CA HIS A 147 -16.12 2.96 -7.41
C HIS A 147 -16.16 1.81 -8.43
N ASN A 148 -17.35 1.36 -8.83
CA ASN A 148 -17.50 0.24 -9.75
C ASN A 148 -17.02 0.58 -11.17
N ARG A 149 -17.22 1.82 -11.65
CA ARG A 149 -16.64 2.27 -12.92
C ARG A 149 -15.12 2.28 -12.84
N HIS A 150 -14.55 2.86 -11.79
CA HIS A 150 -13.11 2.90 -11.58
C HIS A 150 -12.48 1.49 -11.55
N ALA A 151 -13.08 0.56 -10.79
CA ALA A 151 -12.61 -0.81 -10.69
C ALA A 151 -12.58 -1.53 -12.06
N ARG A 152 -13.65 -1.38 -12.87
CA ARG A 152 -13.71 -1.93 -14.23
C ARG A 152 -12.61 -1.39 -15.15
N ASN A 153 -12.24 -0.12 -14.98
CA ASN A 153 -11.16 0.49 -15.77
C ASN A 153 -9.76 0.01 -15.37
N ILE A 154 -9.59 -0.48 -14.13
CA ILE A 154 -8.34 -1.10 -13.67
C ILE A 154 -8.28 -2.57 -14.10
N ALA A 155 -9.40 -3.29 -13.98
CA ALA A 155 -9.49 -4.70 -14.34
C ALA A 155 -10.87 -5.00 -14.98
N ALA A 156 -10.85 -5.36 -16.27
CA ALA A 156 -12.06 -5.53 -17.08
C ALA A 156 -13.03 -6.58 -16.52
N ASP A 157 -12.51 -7.67 -15.94
CA ASP A 157 -13.29 -8.80 -15.42
C ASP A 157 -13.69 -8.65 -13.94
N THR A 158 -13.77 -7.42 -13.43
CA THR A 158 -14.10 -7.18 -12.02
C THR A 158 -15.60 -7.31 -11.76
N THR A 159 -15.98 -8.16 -10.81
CA THR A 159 -17.35 -8.21 -10.28
C THR A 159 -17.70 -6.89 -9.60
N PRO A 160 -18.83 -6.24 -9.95
CA PRO A 160 -19.25 -5.00 -9.30
C PRO A 160 -19.40 -5.18 -7.78
N CYS A 161 -18.90 -4.21 -7.02
CA CYS A 161 -19.08 -4.15 -5.57
C CYS A 161 -20.57 -3.91 -5.26
N THR A 162 -21.09 -4.65 -4.27
CA THR A 162 -22.45 -4.46 -3.75
C THR A 162 -22.50 -3.30 -2.74
N PRO A 163 -23.69 -2.71 -2.47
CA PRO A 163 -23.84 -1.71 -1.41
C PRO A 163 -23.31 -2.17 -0.05
N THR A 164 -23.57 -3.42 0.34
CA THR A 164 -23.09 -4.00 1.60
C THR A 164 -21.56 -4.06 1.65
N GLN A 165 -20.91 -4.57 0.60
CA GLN A 165 -19.45 -4.64 0.56
C GLN A 165 -18.82 -3.24 0.59
N TYR A 166 -19.40 -2.27 -0.12
CA TYR A 166 -18.93 -0.89 -0.12
C TYR A 166 -19.04 -0.26 1.27
N ASN A 167 -20.18 -0.47 1.95
CA ASN A 167 -20.39 0.03 3.31
C ASN A 167 -19.38 -0.56 4.29
N LEU A 168 -19.23 -1.89 4.29
CA LEU A 168 -18.26 -2.58 5.14
C LEU A 168 -16.82 -2.13 4.89
N ALA A 169 -16.46 -1.78 3.64
CA ALA A 169 -15.11 -1.35 3.31
C ALA A 169 -14.81 0.12 3.64
N PHE A 170 -15.77 1.03 3.38
CA PHE A 170 -15.50 2.47 3.33
C PHE A 170 -16.38 3.34 4.24
N VAL A 171 -17.60 2.91 4.56
CA VAL A 171 -18.54 3.70 5.37
C VAL A 171 -18.43 3.34 6.84
N GLU A 172 -18.38 2.05 7.15
CA GLU A 172 -18.05 1.59 8.49
C GLU A 172 -16.60 1.91 8.82
N THR A 173 -16.37 2.41 10.03
CA THR A 173 -15.04 2.81 10.46
C THR A 173 -14.88 2.69 11.97
N CYS A 174 -13.67 2.35 12.38
CA CYS A 174 -13.24 2.34 13.77
C CYS A 174 -12.42 3.57 14.16
N VAL A 175 -12.20 4.51 13.23
CA VAL A 175 -11.43 5.74 13.43
C VAL A 175 -12.22 6.96 12.93
N THR A 176 -11.68 8.16 13.14
CA THR A 176 -12.23 9.33 12.44
C THR A 176 -11.87 9.20 10.95
N THR A 177 -12.88 9.08 10.10
CA THR A 177 -12.72 8.97 8.65
C THR A 177 -13.45 10.12 7.96
N HIS A 178 -12.92 10.57 6.83
CA HIS A 178 -13.49 11.59 5.98
C HIS A 178 -13.55 11.10 4.53
N PHE A 179 -14.62 11.47 3.83
CA PHE A 179 -14.67 11.41 2.38
C PHE A 179 -14.26 12.78 1.83
N VAL A 180 -13.36 12.77 0.85
CA VAL A 180 -12.98 13.98 0.10
C VAL A 180 -13.49 13.81 -1.32
N GLU A 181 -14.56 14.53 -1.62
CA GLU A 181 -15.28 14.50 -2.89
C GLU A 181 -14.72 15.60 -3.80
N TYR A 182 -14.37 15.24 -5.04
CA TYR A 182 -13.81 16.13 -6.05
C TYR A 182 -14.84 16.32 -7.16
N PHE A 183 -15.30 17.55 -7.37
CA PHE A 183 -16.27 17.92 -8.39
C PHE A 183 -15.63 18.76 -9.49
N ILE A 184 -15.94 18.44 -10.75
CA ILE A 184 -15.53 19.21 -11.93
C ILE A 184 -16.79 19.46 -12.75
N GLU A 185 -17.07 20.72 -13.10
CA GLU A 185 -18.28 21.12 -13.83
C GLU A 185 -19.56 20.57 -13.18
N GLY A 186 -19.59 20.53 -11.83
CA GLY A 186 -20.71 20.01 -11.04
C GLY A 186 -20.86 18.49 -11.00
N LYS A 187 -19.96 17.72 -11.63
CA LYS A 187 -20.00 16.24 -11.66
C LYS A 187 -18.99 15.65 -10.69
N LEU A 188 -19.36 14.57 -10.01
CA LEU A 188 -18.43 13.84 -9.14
C LEU A 188 -17.32 13.17 -9.97
N ALA A 189 -16.12 13.75 -9.90
CA ALA A 189 -14.96 13.34 -10.68
C ALA A 189 -14.02 12.39 -9.91
N GLY A 190 -14.01 12.47 -8.59
CA GLY A 190 -13.21 11.60 -7.73
C GLY A 190 -13.68 11.59 -6.29
N ILE A 191 -13.32 10.54 -5.55
CA ILE A 191 -13.53 10.44 -4.12
C ILE A 191 -12.33 9.75 -3.45
N SER A 192 -11.82 10.40 -2.40
CA SER A 192 -10.80 9.84 -1.50
C SER A 192 -11.42 9.48 -0.17
N VAL A 193 -11.02 8.34 0.39
CA VAL A 193 -11.32 7.93 1.76
C VAL A 193 -10.07 8.14 2.59
N ILE A 194 -10.14 8.96 3.63
CA ILE A 194 -8.99 9.34 4.46
C ILE A 194 -9.30 9.09 5.92
N ASP A 195 -8.39 8.42 6.61
CA ASP A 195 -8.44 8.24 8.06
C ASP A 195 -7.57 9.28 8.76
N GLU A 196 -8.04 9.75 9.90
CA GLU A 196 -7.38 10.75 10.73
C GLU A 196 -6.91 10.16 12.06
N GLY A 197 -5.60 10.20 12.27
CA GLY A 197 -4.94 9.95 13.55
C GLY A 197 -4.64 11.24 14.31
N GLU A 198 -3.94 11.13 15.44
CA GLU A 198 -3.59 12.30 16.26
C GLU A 198 -2.61 13.20 15.49
N ARG A 199 -1.56 12.58 14.96
CA ARG A 199 -0.43 13.20 14.25
C ARG A 199 -0.41 12.83 12.76
N SER A 200 -1.39 12.06 12.27
CA SER A 200 -1.38 11.57 10.90
C SER A 200 -2.70 11.76 10.15
N LEU A 201 -2.58 11.84 8.82
CA LEU A 201 -3.65 11.46 7.90
C LEU A 201 -3.21 10.23 7.11
N SER A 202 -4.14 9.35 6.75
CA SER A 202 -3.87 8.12 6.02
C SER A 202 -4.86 7.94 4.88
N SER A 203 -4.39 8.01 3.64
CA SER A 203 -5.21 7.75 2.45
C SER A 203 -5.54 6.27 2.34
N VAL A 204 -6.81 5.90 2.44
CA VAL A 204 -7.30 4.51 2.44
C VAL A 204 -7.53 4.03 1.01
N TYR A 205 -8.31 4.79 0.24
CA TYR A 205 -8.68 4.44 -1.11
C TYR A 205 -9.02 5.69 -1.91
N PHE A 206 -8.74 5.67 -3.21
CA PHE A 206 -9.09 6.75 -4.12
C PHE A 206 -9.65 6.14 -5.40
N CYS A 207 -10.88 6.52 -5.77
CA CYS A 207 -11.45 6.22 -7.08
C CYS A 207 -11.83 7.50 -7.81
N TRP A 208 -11.74 7.45 -9.12
CA TRP A 208 -11.94 8.61 -9.98
C TRP A 208 -12.42 8.21 -11.36
N GLU A 209 -13.04 9.16 -12.04
CA GLU A 209 -13.72 9.01 -13.32
C GLU A 209 -12.74 9.27 -14.49
N PRO A 210 -12.40 8.26 -15.31
CA PRO A 210 -11.38 8.39 -16.37
C PRO A 210 -11.60 9.49 -17.39
N SER A 211 -12.84 9.91 -17.63
CA SER A 211 -13.11 11.05 -18.51
C SER A 211 -12.45 12.36 -18.03
N PHE A 212 -12.09 12.46 -16.74
CA PHE A 212 -11.34 13.57 -16.15
C PHE A 212 -9.82 13.33 -16.08
N ALA A 213 -9.26 12.42 -16.89
CA ALA A 213 -7.83 12.09 -16.86
C ALA A 213 -6.89 13.30 -17.02
N LYS A 214 -7.31 14.34 -17.75
CA LYS A 214 -6.54 15.58 -17.95
C LYS A 214 -6.20 16.29 -16.63
N TYR A 215 -7.00 16.09 -15.58
CA TYR A 215 -6.81 16.69 -14.27
C TYR A 215 -5.82 15.93 -13.38
N SER A 216 -5.35 14.75 -13.81
CA SER A 216 -4.42 13.91 -13.04
C SER A 216 -4.86 13.72 -11.58
N LEU A 217 -6.15 13.41 -11.37
CA LEU A 217 -6.82 13.47 -10.07
C LEU A 217 -6.13 12.67 -8.96
N GLY A 218 -5.47 11.56 -9.26
CA GLY A 218 -4.71 10.82 -8.25
C GLY A 218 -3.52 11.61 -7.68
N THR A 219 -2.80 12.36 -8.52
CA THR A 219 -1.71 13.23 -8.04
C THR A 219 -2.27 14.47 -7.37
N TYR A 220 -3.33 15.05 -7.92
CA TYR A 220 -4.01 16.21 -7.34
C TYR A 220 -4.53 15.90 -5.92
N SER A 221 -5.25 14.79 -5.75
CA SER A 221 -5.79 14.33 -4.47
C SER A 221 -4.68 14.21 -3.43
N ALA A 222 -3.58 13.50 -3.74
CA ALA A 222 -2.47 13.36 -2.80
C ALA A 222 -1.85 14.71 -2.40
N LEU A 223 -1.68 15.64 -3.33
CA LEU A 223 -1.15 16.99 -3.02
C LEU A 223 -2.12 17.80 -2.15
N TRP A 224 -3.42 17.74 -2.47
CA TRP A 224 -4.47 18.40 -1.70
C TRP A 224 -4.52 17.85 -0.28
N GLU A 225 -4.46 16.52 -0.13
CA GLU A 225 -4.49 15.84 1.16
C GLU A 225 -3.24 16.12 2.01
N MET A 226 -2.05 16.23 1.39
CA MET A 226 -0.84 16.67 2.09
C MET A 226 -0.94 18.12 2.57
N ARG A 227 -1.52 19.02 1.75
CA ARG A 227 -1.80 20.39 2.18
C ARG A 227 -2.77 20.40 3.36
N TRP A 228 -3.86 19.63 3.27
CA TRP A 228 -4.87 19.52 4.31
C TRP A 228 -4.31 18.92 5.62
N ALA A 229 -3.46 17.90 5.52
CA ALA A 229 -2.71 17.35 6.67
C ALA A 229 -1.87 18.43 7.36
N ARG A 230 -1.14 19.24 6.58
CA ARG A 230 -0.30 20.33 7.10
C ARG A 230 -1.13 21.42 7.78
N GLU A 231 -2.24 21.83 7.18
CA GLU A 231 -3.17 22.82 7.77
C GLU A 231 -3.77 22.35 9.10
N ARG A 232 -3.94 21.04 9.27
CA ARG A 232 -4.42 20.41 10.52
C ARG A 232 -3.31 20.11 11.53
N GLY A 233 -2.08 20.56 11.28
CA GLY A 233 -0.95 20.34 12.18
C GLY A 233 -0.50 18.88 12.27
N LYS A 234 -0.81 18.05 11.27
CA LYS A 234 -0.34 16.65 11.23
C LYS A 234 1.15 16.60 10.90
N ALA A 235 1.83 15.60 11.43
CA ALA A 235 3.24 15.35 11.16
C ALA A 235 3.43 14.57 9.86
N HIS A 236 2.58 13.57 9.62
CA HIS A 236 2.74 12.64 8.50
C HIS A 236 1.46 12.45 7.69
N TYR A 237 1.63 12.21 6.40
CA TYR A 237 0.59 11.72 5.51
C TYR A 237 0.98 10.34 4.97
N TYR A 238 0.23 9.30 5.31
CA TYR A 238 0.46 7.93 4.91
C TYR A 238 -0.19 7.65 3.54
N LEU A 239 0.64 7.29 2.57
CA LEU A 239 0.23 6.95 1.20
C LEU A 239 -0.14 5.46 1.05
N GLY A 240 -0.11 4.68 2.14
CA GLY A 240 -0.31 3.23 2.14
C GLY A 240 0.97 2.46 1.82
N TYR A 241 0.86 1.34 1.10
CA TYR A 241 2.01 0.54 0.70
C TYR A 241 2.59 0.97 -0.64
N TRP A 242 3.91 0.94 -0.76
CA TRP A 242 4.67 1.02 -1.99
C TRP A 242 5.30 -0.33 -2.27
N VAL A 243 5.17 -0.81 -3.51
CA VAL A 243 5.74 -2.07 -3.99
C VAL A 243 6.65 -1.73 -5.17
N ARG A 244 7.95 -2.04 -5.05
CA ARG A 244 8.99 -1.64 -6.01
C ARG A 244 8.66 -2.04 -7.45
N ASP A 245 8.31 -3.31 -7.65
CA ASP A 245 8.07 -3.88 -8.98
C ASP A 245 6.60 -3.81 -9.41
N CYS A 246 5.83 -2.86 -8.86
CA CYS A 246 4.42 -2.64 -9.20
C CYS A 246 4.21 -1.28 -9.87
N ARG A 247 3.93 -1.29 -11.18
CA ARG A 247 3.78 -0.07 -12.00
C ARG A 247 2.71 0.90 -11.47
N SER A 248 1.60 0.38 -10.93
CA SER A 248 0.53 1.22 -10.36
C SER A 248 0.95 1.91 -9.06
N MET A 249 2.01 1.45 -8.40
CA MET A 249 2.51 2.01 -7.14
C MET A 249 3.71 2.94 -7.33
N THR A 250 4.30 2.98 -8.53
CA THR A 250 5.49 3.82 -8.81
C THR A 250 5.22 5.30 -8.58
N TYR A 251 3.99 5.80 -8.69
CA TYR A 251 3.72 7.23 -8.51
C TYR A 251 4.01 7.76 -7.10
N LYS A 252 3.95 6.90 -6.06
CA LYS A 252 4.09 7.32 -4.66
C LYS A 252 5.49 7.86 -4.34
N ASN A 253 6.51 7.38 -5.06
CA ASN A 253 7.89 7.86 -4.90
C ASN A 253 8.13 9.28 -5.45
N ARG A 254 7.12 9.89 -6.08
CA ARG A 254 7.19 11.26 -6.63
C ARG A 254 6.87 12.34 -5.60
N PHE A 255 6.39 11.96 -4.42
CA PHE A 255 6.08 12.88 -3.32
C PHE A 255 7.26 12.96 -2.35
N ARG A 256 8.32 13.65 -2.76
CA ARG A 256 9.54 13.79 -1.96
C ARG A 256 9.49 15.05 -1.07
N PRO A 257 10.13 15.03 0.12
CA PRO A 257 10.71 13.85 0.76
C PRO A 257 9.61 12.87 1.21
N TYR A 258 9.94 11.57 1.24
CA TYR A 258 9.09 10.54 1.84
C TYR A 258 9.92 9.62 2.72
N GLU A 259 9.26 8.89 3.60
CA GLU A 259 9.86 7.89 4.47
C GLU A 259 9.32 6.50 4.12
N LEU A 260 10.20 5.50 4.14
CA LEU A 260 9.86 4.10 3.98
C LEU A 260 10.13 3.35 5.28
N MET A 261 9.20 2.49 5.69
CA MET A 261 9.38 1.64 6.86
C MET A 261 10.26 0.43 6.52
N ASP A 262 11.32 0.20 7.29
CA ASP A 262 12.08 -1.05 7.24
C ASP A 262 11.40 -2.09 8.13
N TRP A 263 10.78 -3.12 7.51
CA TRP A 263 10.14 -4.22 8.23
C TRP A 263 11.08 -4.98 9.18
N HIS A 264 12.41 -4.94 8.96
CA HIS A 264 13.37 -5.65 9.82
C HIS A 264 13.69 -4.91 11.12
N GLY A 265 13.73 -3.58 11.07
CA GLY A 265 14.09 -2.72 12.20
C GLY A 265 12.91 -1.98 12.83
N GLY A 266 11.77 -1.89 12.13
CA GLY A 266 10.66 -1.00 12.50
C GLY A 266 10.98 0.49 12.32
N GLU A 267 12.14 0.80 11.74
CA GLU A 267 12.62 2.17 11.56
C GLU A 267 12.07 2.78 10.27
N TRP A 268 11.79 4.08 10.31
CA TRP A 268 11.39 4.87 9.15
C TRP A 268 12.61 5.58 8.55
N ARG A 269 12.91 5.32 7.27
CA ARG A 269 14.06 5.89 6.57
C ARG A 269 13.64 6.99 5.61
N LEU A 270 14.17 8.19 5.83
CA LEU A 270 13.95 9.36 4.97
C LEU A 270 14.65 9.20 3.61
N VAL A 271 13.91 9.51 2.55
CA VAL A 271 14.42 9.56 1.18
C VAL A 271 14.20 10.97 0.61
N SER A 272 15.24 11.79 0.67
CA SER A 272 15.19 13.23 0.37
C SER A 272 15.53 13.60 -1.08
N SER A 273 16.31 12.79 -1.80
CA SER A 273 16.72 13.04 -3.18
C SER A 273 16.56 11.80 -4.08
N GLU A 274 16.58 12.00 -5.41
CA GLU A 274 16.85 10.91 -6.36
C GLU A 274 18.31 10.49 -6.21
N ALA A 275 18.64 9.75 -5.16
CA ALA A 275 19.88 8.98 -5.17
C ALA A 275 19.78 8.00 -6.35
N SER A 276 20.75 8.09 -7.26
CA SER A 276 20.89 7.23 -8.43
C SER A 276 20.79 5.76 -8.01
N GLU A 277 19.64 5.12 -8.24
CA GLU A 277 19.51 3.66 -8.17
C GLU A 277 20.23 3.03 -9.40
N ARG A 278 21.54 3.30 -9.51
CA ARG A 278 22.48 2.52 -10.32
C ARG A 278 23.48 1.88 -9.37
N GLY A 279 23.26 0.61 -9.09
CA GLY A 279 24.16 -0.28 -8.37
C GLY A 279 23.74 -1.71 -8.60
#